data_AF-A0A242N1V2-F1
#
_entry.id   AF-A0A242N1V2-F1
#
_cell.length_a   1.000
_cell.length_b   1.000
_cell.length_c   1.000
_cell.angle_alpha   90.00
_cell.angle_beta   90.00
_cell.angle_gamma   90.00
#
_symmetry.space_group_name_H-M   'P 1'
#
loop_
_entity.id
_entity.type
_entity.pdbx_description
1 polymer ?
#
loop_
_entity_poly.entity_id
_entity_poly.type
_entity_poly.pdbx_seq_one_letter_code
_entity_poly.pdbx_strand_id
1 'polypeptide(L)'
;MRETFEPGASVSGVARRHQVNANQVFAWRKLYQDGSLSAVSAGEQVVPASDLVEAMKQIRELQRLLGKKTMEVEILREAMEYGRAKKLIARSPLLPGDGR
;
A
#
# COMPACT_ATOMS: atom_id res chain seq x y z
N MET A 1 -15.24 21.25 9.02
CA MET A 1 -15.24 19.90 9.64
C MET A 1 -13.83 19.36 9.91
N ARG A 2 -12.99 19.15 8.87
CA ARG A 2 -11.57 18.72 9.03
C ARG A 2 -10.77 19.56 10.03
N GLU A 3 -10.93 20.87 9.95
CA GLU A 3 -10.28 21.83 10.85
C GLU A 3 -10.54 21.60 12.34
N THR A 4 -11.66 20.98 12.70
CA THR A 4 -11.92 20.65 14.11
C THR A 4 -10.91 19.63 14.64
N PHE A 5 -10.43 18.72 13.79
CA PHE A 5 -9.55 17.60 14.16
C PHE A 5 -8.06 17.96 14.15
N GLU A 6 -7.71 19.20 13.80
CA GLU A 6 -6.32 19.65 13.82
C GLU A 6 -5.78 19.68 15.27
N PRO A 7 -4.52 19.27 15.49
CA PRO A 7 -3.90 19.33 16.82
C PRO A 7 -3.94 20.76 17.38
N GLY A 8 -4.56 20.93 18.56
CA GLY A 8 -4.73 22.24 19.21
C GLY A 8 -5.98 23.01 18.81
N ALA A 9 -6.79 22.52 17.86
CA ALA A 9 -8.08 23.15 17.52
C ALA A 9 -9.18 22.76 18.51
N SER A 10 -9.88 23.75 19.09
CA SER A 10 -11.08 23.52 19.88
C SER A 10 -12.34 23.64 19.02
N VAL A 11 -13.34 22.79 19.27
CA VAL A 11 -14.64 22.82 18.56
C VAL A 11 -15.28 24.20 18.70
N SER A 12 -15.25 24.78 19.89
CA SER A 12 -15.77 26.13 20.16
C SER A 12 -15.00 27.23 19.41
N GLY A 13 -13.68 27.11 19.28
CA GLY A 13 -12.86 28.07 18.53
C GLY A 13 -13.12 28.01 17.02
N VAL A 14 -13.32 26.81 16.48
CA VAL A 14 -13.70 26.62 15.07
C VAL A 14 -15.12 27.13 14.83
N ALA A 15 -16.06 26.80 15.73
CA ALA A 15 -17.43 27.26 15.66
C ALA A 15 -17.54 28.80 15.64
N ARG A 16 -16.79 29.50 16.50
CA ARG A 16 -16.74 30.97 16.52
C ARG A 16 -16.21 31.58 15.22
N ARG A 17 -15.13 31.02 14.65
CA ARG A 17 -14.54 31.51 13.40
C ARG A 17 -15.48 31.39 12.21
N HIS A 18 -16.25 30.31 12.17
CA HIS A 18 -17.23 30.06 11.10
C HIS A 18 -18.64 30.53 11.45
N GLN A 19 -18.83 31.20 12.60
CA GLN A 19 -20.12 31.69 13.09
C GLN A 19 -21.20 30.59 13.15
N VAL A 20 -20.79 29.35 13.43
CA VAL A 20 -21.66 28.18 13.57
C VAL A 20 -21.87 27.88 15.05
N ASN A 21 -23.02 27.30 15.40
CA ASN A 21 -23.27 26.87 16.77
C ASN A 21 -22.34 25.70 17.15
N ALA A 22 -21.60 25.83 18.26
CA ALA A 22 -20.67 24.81 18.72
C ALA A 22 -21.33 23.45 18.96
N ASN A 23 -22.58 23.41 19.45
CA ASN A 23 -23.33 22.17 19.66
C ASN A 23 -23.62 21.44 18.34
N GLN A 24 -23.88 22.17 17.26
CA GLN A 24 -24.04 21.58 15.92
C GLN A 24 -22.72 21.00 15.41
N VAL A 25 -21.60 21.70 15.62
CA VAL A 25 -20.28 21.19 15.24
C VAL A 25 -19.91 19.95 16.06
N PHE A 26 -20.26 19.90 17.36
CA PHE A 26 -20.13 18.70 18.19
C PHE A 26 -20.98 17.54 17.69
N ALA A 27 -22.25 17.80 17.37
CA ALA A 27 -23.16 16.79 16.83
C ALA A 27 -22.66 16.24 15.49
N TRP A 28 -22.20 17.11 14.58
CA TRP A 28 -21.61 16.69 13.30
C TRP A 28 -20.30 15.94 13.48
N ARG A 29 -19.47 16.33 14.46
CA ARG A 29 -18.28 15.56 14.84
C ARG A 29 -18.61 14.15 15.27
N LYS A 30 -19.59 14.03 16.16
CA LYS A 30 -20.06 12.74 16.63
C LYS A 30 -20.62 11.92 15.47
N LEU A 31 -21.49 12.49 14.64
CA LEU A 31 -22.05 11.80 13.46
C LEU A 31 -21.00 11.43 12.41
N TYR A 32 -19.95 12.21 12.25
CA TYR A 32 -18.85 11.89 11.33
C TYR A 32 -17.99 10.73 11.86
N GLN A 33 -17.72 10.71 13.17
CA GLN A 33 -17.02 9.60 13.83
C GLN A 33 -17.89 8.34 13.86
N ASP A 34 -19.14 8.46 14.28
CA ASP A 34 -20.13 7.39 14.32
C ASP A 34 -20.47 6.90 12.91
N GLY A 35 -20.51 7.77 11.91
CA GLY A 35 -20.70 7.42 10.50
C GLY A 35 -19.47 6.74 9.90
N SER A 36 -18.27 7.15 10.28
CA SER A 36 -17.04 6.40 9.98
C SER A 36 -17.03 5.03 10.64
N LEU A 37 -17.57 4.93 11.87
CA LEU A 37 -17.71 3.67 12.61
C LEU A 37 -18.86 2.80 12.07
N SER A 38 -19.92 3.43 11.59
CA SER A 38 -21.12 2.80 11.03
C SER A 38 -20.88 2.31 9.61
N ALA A 39 -20.08 3.00 8.80
CA ALA A 39 -19.63 2.48 7.50
C ALA A 39 -18.74 1.23 7.67
N VAL A 40 -17.89 1.19 8.71
CA VAL A 40 -17.15 -0.01 9.13
C VAL A 40 -18.11 -1.13 9.62
N SER A 41 -19.27 -0.79 10.19
CA SER A 41 -20.30 -1.74 10.64
C SER A 41 -21.27 -2.18 9.54
N ALA A 42 -21.52 -1.35 8.52
CA ALA A 42 -22.48 -1.56 7.44
C ALA A 42 -21.92 -2.37 6.26
N GLY A 43 -20.69 -2.90 6.38
CA GLY A 43 -20.07 -3.74 5.35
C GLY A 43 -19.67 -2.99 4.08
N GLU A 44 -19.72 -1.65 4.09
CA GLU A 44 -19.12 -0.85 3.03
C GLU A 44 -17.61 -0.85 3.22
N GLN A 45 -16.84 -1.25 2.20
CA GLN A 45 -15.40 -1.44 2.32
C GLN A 45 -14.70 -0.07 2.41
N VAL A 46 -14.66 0.49 3.61
CA VAL A 46 -13.91 1.71 3.90
C VAL A 46 -12.56 1.28 4.44
N VAL A 47 -11.50 1.51 3.66
CA VAL A 47 -10.12 1.30 4.12
C VAL A 47 -9.79 2.45 5.08
N PRO A 48 -9.51 2.18 6.37
CA PRO A 48 -9.03 3.20 7.29
C PRO A 48 -7.80 3.91 6.72
N ALA A 49 -7.65 5.21 6.98
CA ALA A 49 -6.52 5.98 6.47
C ALA A 49 -5.15 5.42 6.95
N SER A 50 -5.10 4.78 8.11
CA SER A 50 -3.94 4.04 8.62
C SER A 50 -3.56 2.88 7.70
N ASP A 51 -4.53 2.08 7.31
CA ASP A 51 -4.34 0.85 6.55
C ASP A 51 -3.95 1.19 5.10
N LEU A 52 -4.47 2.30 4.56
CA LEU A 52 -4.03 2.84 3.28
C LEU A 52 -2.55 3.27 3.32
N VAL A 53 -2.12 3.94 4.39
CA VAL A 53 -0.71 4.36 4.54
C VAL A 53 0.22 3.15 4.69
N GLU A 54 -0.18 2.13 5.45
CA GLU A 54 0.57 0.88 5.59
C GLU A 54 0.65 0.13 4.26
N ALA A 55 -0.46 -0.01 3.54
CA ALA A 55 -0.48 -0.63 2.22
C ALA A 55 0.42 0.12 1.23
N MET A 56 0.40 1.46 1.23
CA MET A 56 1.30 2.27 0.39
C MET A 56 2.78 2.08 0.74
N LYS A 57 3.11 1.90 2.02
CA LYS A 57 4.48 1.59 2.46
C LYS A 57 4.90 0.21 1.96
N GLN A 58 4.02 -0.78 2.06
CA GLN A 58 4.28 -2.14 1.60
C GLN A 58 4.42 -2.22 0.08
N ILE A 59 3.62 -1.47 -0.68
CA ILE A 59 3.75 -1.34 -2.14
C ILE A 59 5.13 -0.78 -2.51
N ARG A 60 5.59 0.28 -1.84
CA ARG A 60 6.92 0.85 -2.12
C ARG A 60 8.04 -0.15 -1.86
N GLU A 61 7.95 -0.90 -0.76
CA GLU A 61 8.97 -1.89 -0.43
C GLU A 61 8.97 -3.06 -1.42
N LEU A 62 7.80 -3.54 -1.84
CA LEU A 62 7.69 -4.57 -2.86
C LEU A 62 8.22 -4.10 -4.21
N GLN A 63 7.92 -2.86 -4.63
CA GLN A 63 8.49 -2.27 -5.84
C GLN A 63 10.03 -2.21 -5.77
N ARG A 64 10.59 -1.85 -4.61
CA ARG A 64 12.05 -1.82 -4.38
C ARG A 64 12.67 -3.22 -4.46
N LEU A 65 12.04 -4.22 -3.86
CA LEU A 65 12.50 -5.62 -3.91
C LEU A 65 12.40 -6.20 -5.31
N LEU A 66 11.30 -5.92 -6.01
CA LEU A 66 11.10 -6.35 -7.39
C LEU A 66 12.20 -5.77 -8.30
N GLY A 67 12.50 -4.47 -8.21
CA GLY A 67 13.58 -3.86 -8.98
C GLY A 67 14.94 -4.53 -8.77
N LYS A 68 15.28 -4.88 -7.51
CA LYS A 68 16.49 -5.65 -7.21
C LYS A 68 16.49 -7.03 -7.87
N LYS A 69 15.37 -7.75 -7.80
CA LYS A 69 15.28 -9.10 -8.36
C LYS A 69 15.30 -9.08 -9.90
N THR A 70 14.68 -8.08 -10.52
CA THR A 70 14.73 -7.89 -11.98
C THR A 70 16.17 -7.74 -12.44
N MET A 71 16.95 -6.86 -11.79
CA MET A 71 18.37 -6.66 -12.11
C MET A 71 19.19 -7.95 -11.95
N GLU A 72 18.98 -8.70 -10.86
CA GLU A 72 19.66 -9.98 -10.64
C GLU A 72 19.33 -10.98 -11.76
N VAL A 73 18.07 -11.07 -12.17
CA VAL A 73 17.64 -11.96 -13.26
C VAL A 73 18.25 -11.55 -14.60
N GLU A 74 18.36 -10.26 -14.89
CA GLU A 74 18.99 -9.75 -16.10
C GLU A 74 20.48 -10.13 -16.15
N ILE A 75 21.23 -9.87 -15.07
CA ILE A 75 22.65 -10.24 -14.97
C ILE A 75 22.85 -11.75 -15.13
N LEU A 76 22.01 -12.56 -14.48
CA LEU A 76 22.09 -14.02 -14.60
C LEU A 76 21.77 -14.50 -16.02
N ARG A 77 20.79 -13.88 -16.70
CA ARG A 77 20.48 -14.18 -18.10
C ARG A 77 21.66 -13.83 -19.01
N GLU A 78 22.26 -12.65 -18.86
CA GLU A 78 23.45 -12.25 -19.62
C GLU A 78 24.62 -13.23 -19.39
N ALA A 79 24.89 -13.60 -18.14
CA ALA A 79 25.92 -14.58 -17.80
C ALA A 79 25.64 -15.95 -18.43
N MET A 80 24.38 -16.40 -18.43
CA MET A 80 23.98 -17.65 -19.09
C MET A 80 24.15 -17.58 -20.62
N GLU A 81 23.76 -16.48 -21.26
CA GLU A 81 23.93 -16.27 -22.69
C GLU A 81 25.41 -16.29 -23.08
N TYR A 82 26.24 -15.59 -22.30
CA TYR A 82 27.69 -15.59 -22.46
C TYR A 82 28.28 -17.01 -22.29
N GLY A 83 27.85 -17.75 -21.26
CA GLY A 83 28.28 -19.12 -21.01
C GLY A 83 27.86 -20.09 -22.12
N ARG A 84 26.66 -19.94 -22.68
CA ARG A 84 26.19 -20.71 -23.85
C ARG A 84 27.00 -20.39 -25.10
N ALA A 85 27.21 -19.10 -25.40
CA ALA A 85 27.97 -18.64 -26.56
C ALA A 85 29.42 -19.16 -26.53
N LYS A 86 30.04 -19.16 -25.34
CA LYS A 86 31.41 -19.66 -25.14
C LYS A 86 31.50 -21.16 -24.88
N LYS A 87 30.38 -21.90 -24.93
CA LYS A 87 30.28 -23.34 -24.58
C LYS A 87 30.85 -23.68 -23.19
N LEU A 88 30.87 -22.72 -22.28
CA LEU A 88 31.36 -22.90 -20.91
C LEU A 88 30.34 -23.64 -20.03
N ILE A 89 29.06 -23.53 -20.38
CA ILE A 89 28.00 -24.33 -19.78
C ILE A 89 27.96 -25.64 -20.54
N ALA A 90 28.61 -26.67 -20.00
CA ALA A 90 28.53 -28.03 -20.54
C ALA A 90 27.05 -28.40 -20.72
N ARG A 91 26.69 -28.93 -21.90
CA ARG A 91 25.37 -29.53 -22.11
C ARG A 91 25.15 -30.54 -20.98
N SER A 92 24.17 -30.29 -20.13
CA SER A 92 23.69 -31.27 -19.16
C SER A 92 23.42 -32.57 -19.95
N PRO A 93 23.95 -33.74 -19.53
CA PRO A 93 23.62 -34.98 -20.20
C PRO A 93 22.11 -35.15 -20.08
N LEU A 94 21.43 -35.17 -21.22
CA LEU A 94 20.02 -35.53 -21.30
C LEU A 94 19.85 -36.86 -20.56
N LEU A 95 19.08 -36.86 -19.48
CA LEU A 95 18.60 -38.11 -18.91
C LEU A 95 17.79 -38.84 -20.00
N PRO A 96 17.92 -40.18 -20.11
CA PRO A 96 17.33 -40.93 -21.19
C PRO A 96 15.81 -40.84 -21.10
N GLY A 97 15.20 -40.20 -22.09
CA GLY A 97 13.81 -40.47 -22.45
C GLY A 97 13.79 -41.84 -23.11
N ASP A 98 13.79 -42.88 -22.28
CA ASP A 98 13.64 -44.24 -22.77
C ASP A 98 12.17 -44.44 -23.13
N GLY A 99 11.94 -44.77 -24.40
CA GLY A 99 10.64 -45.11 -24.92
C GLY A 99 10.29 -46.55 -24.57
N ARG A 100 9.24 -46.73 -23.77
CA ARG A 100 8.26 -47.81 -23.90
C ARG A 100 7.01 -47.52 -23.11
#